data_AF-A0A1C5W666-F1
#
_entry.id   AF-A0A1C5W666-F1
#
_cell.length_a   1.000
_cell.length_b   1.000
_cell.length_c   1.000
_cell.angle_alpha   90.00
_cell.angle_beta   90.00
_cell.angle_gamma   90.00
#
_symmetry.space_group_name_H-M   'P 1'
#
loop_
_entity.id
_entity.type
_entity.pdbx_description
1 polymer ?
#
loop_
_entity_poly.entity_id
_entity_poly.type
_entity_poly.pdbx_seq_one_letter_code
_entity_poly.pdbx_strand_id
1 'polypeptide(L)' 'MSNSRVDYEADHYCPVYDRIINSDLCYDSMMCLHRFFKVSSVKELSQVEDIDKARMKCEKCKYSEEC' A
#
# COMPACT_ATOMS: atom_id res chain seq x y z
N MET A 1 -19.19 -18.49 -4.52
CA MET A 1 -18.14 -17.79 -3.73
C MET A 1 -17.37 -16.95 -4.73
N SER A 2 -17.56 -15.63 -4.70
CA SER A 2 -16.98 -14.73 -5.70
C SER A 2 -15.46 -14.75 -5.56
N ASN A 3 -14.78 -15.39 -6.52
CA ASN A 3 -13.32 -15.33 -6.66
C ASN A 3 -12.93 -13.92 -7.11
N SER A 4 -12.89 -12.97 -6.17
CA SER A 4 -12.21 -11.70 -6.40
C SER A 4 -10.72 -11.91 -6.18
N ARG A 5 -10.07 -12.65 -7.09
CA ARG A 5 -8.60 -12.72 -7.14
C ARG A 5 -8.10 -11.29 -7.30
N VAL A 6 -7.46 -10.77 -6.27
CA VAL A 6 -6.82 -9.46 -6.33
C VAL A 6 -5.69 -9.58 -7.36
N ASP A 7 -5.73 -8.74 -8.38
CA ASP A 7 -4.65 -8.66 -9.35
C ASP A 7 -3.56 -7.74 -8.77
N TYR A 8 -2.53 -8.36 -8.20
CA TYR A 8 -1.40 -7.69 -7.57
C TYR A 8 -0.43 -7.06 -8.55
N GLU A 9 -0.51 -7.42 -9.85
CA GLU A 9 0.40 -6.91 -10.89
C GLU A 9 -0.22 -5.73 -11.65
N ALA A 10 -1.54 -5.58 -11.63
CA ALA A 10 -2.22 -4.46 -12.27
C ALA A 10 -2.12 -3.15 -11.49
N ASP A 11 -1.97 -2.04 -12.23
CA ASP A 11 -2.12 -0.69 -11.70
C ASP A 11 -3.50 -0.52 -11.05
N HIS A 12 -3.52 0.08 -9.87
CA HIS A 12 -4.75 0.24 -9.11
C HIS A 12 -4.72 1.48 -8.23
N TYR A 13 -5.91 1.92 -7.83
CA TYR A 13 -6.04 3.05 -6.92
C TYR A 13 -5.60 2.66 -5.51
N CYS A 14 -4.68 3.44 -4.94
CA CYS A 14 -4.23 3.29 -3.56
C CYS A 14 -4.77 4.40 -2.66
N PRO A 15 -5.50 4.05 -1.58
CA PRO A 15 -6.12 5.04 -0.68
C PRO A 15 -5.09 5.79 0.19
N VAL A 16 -3.86 5.31 0.28
CA VAL A 16 -2.75 5.99 0.97
C VAL A 16 -2.30 7.21 0.16
N TYR A 17 -2.12 7.02 -1.15
CA TYR A 17 -1.62 8.05 -2.06
C TYR A 17 -2.71 8.85 -2.76
N ASP A 18 -3.98 8.43 -2.62
CA ASP A 18 -5.13 9.04 -3.28
C ASP A 18 -4.97 9.12 -4.82
N ARG A 19 -4.29 8.13 -5.42
CA ARG A 19 -4.03 8.05 -6.86
C ARG A 19 -3.86 6.60 -7.32
N ILE A 20 -3.90 6.41 -8.63
CA ILE A 20 -3.50 5.14 -9.25
C ILE A 20 -1.98 4.99 -9.13
N ILE A 21 -1.54 3.84 -8.63
CA ILE A 21 -0.14 3.45 -8.50
C ILE A 21 0.08 2.09 -9.16
N ASN A 22 1.33 1.78 -9.46
CA ASN A 22 1.72 0.46 -9.91
C ASN A 22 1.85 -0.53 -8.74
N SER A 23 1.90 -1.81 -9.09
CA SER A 23 2.11 -2.94 -8.18
C SER A 23 3.35 -2.78 -7.30
N ASP A 24 4.47 -2.39 -7.90
CA ASP A 24 5.77 -2.25 -7.23
C ASP A 24 5.70 -1.22 -6.10
N LEU A 25 5.14 -0.03 -6.38
CA LEU A 25 4.98 1.01 -5.36
C LEU A 25 4.00 0.54 -4.28
N CYS A 26 2.95 -0.19 -4.62
CA CYS A 26 2.01 -0.72 -3.63
C CYS A 26 2.71 -1.69 -2.68
N TYR A 27 3.48 -2.63 -3.21
CA TYR A 27 4.24 -3.61 -2.44
C TYR A 27 5.28 -2.96 -1.54
N ASP A 28 6.13 -2.08 -2.08
CA ASP A 28 7.16 -1.38 -1.30
C ASP A 28 6.55 -0.54 -0.18
N SER A 29 5.44 0.14 -0.48
CA SER A 29 4.70 0.95 0.49
C SER A 29 4.12 0.09 1.60
N MET A 30 3.53 -1.05 1.24
CA MET A 30 2.96 -2.02 2.17
C MET A 30 4.04 -2.55 3.12
N MET A 31 5.19 -3.00 2.60
CA MET A 31 6.30 -3.48 3.44
C MET A 31 6.81 -2.41 4.42
N CYS A 32 6.84 -1.15 4.00
CA CYS A 32 7.21 -0.04 4.88
C CYS A 32 6.12 0.30 5.92
N LEU A 33 4.85 0.30 5.53
CA LEU A 33 3.72 0.63 6.41
C LEU A 33 3.50 -0.47 7.46
N HIS A 34 3.65 -1.74 7.10
CA HIS A 34 3.63 -2.90 8.00
C HIS A 34 4.88 -3.03 8.89
N ARG A 35 5.79 -2.04 8.84
CA ARG A 35 7.00 -1.95 9.68
C ARG A 35 8.06 -3.02 9.42
N PHE A 36 8.02 -3.70 8.26
CA PHE A 36 9.13 -4.56 7.82
C PHE A 36 10.34 -3.72 7.39
N PHE A 37 10.10 -2.57 6.75
CA PHE A 37 11.13 -1.60 6.39
C PHE A 37 10.84 -0.19 6.93
N LYS A 38 11.84 0.69 6.84
CA LYS A 38 11.69 2.10 7.21
C LYS A 38 10.85 2.82 6.15
N VAL A 39 9.92 3.67 6.57
CA VAL A 39 9.11 4.52 5.66
C VAL A 39 9.96 5.45 4.79
N SER A 40 11.18 5.77 5.22
CA SER A 40 12.14 6.55 4.41
C SER A 40 12.72 5.78 3.22
N SER A 41 12.51 4.46 3.13
CA SER A 41 12.96 3.65 2.00
C SER A 41 12.15 3.90 0.73
N VAL A 42 10.91 4.38 0.87
CA VAL A 42 10.02 4.74 -0.23
C VAL A 42 9.85 6.25 -0.24
N LYS A 43 10.24 6.90 -1.34
CA LYS A 43 10.25 8.37 -1.43
C LYS A 43 8.84 8.94 -1.39
N GLU A 44 7.88 8.23 -1.95
CA GLU A 44 6.48 8.59 -2.01
C GLU A 44 5.85 8.61 -0.60
N LEU A 45 6.25 7.69 0.29
CA LEU A 45 5.80 7.70 1.68
C LEU A 45 6.31 8.93 2.45
N SER A 46 7.43 9.52 2.05
CA SER A 46 7.91 10.77 2.68
C SER A 46 6.99 11.97 2.42
N GLN A 47 6.13 11.89 1.40
CA GLN A 47 5.14 12.92 1.06
C GLN A 47 3.81 12.72 1.80
N VAL A 48 3.66 11.60 2.52
CA VAL A 48 2.47 11.30 3.29
C VAL A 48 2.59 11.96 4.67
N GLU A 49 1.72 12.95 4.92
CA GLU A 49 1.74 13.74 6.17
C GLU A 49 1.53 12.89 7.43
N ASP A 50 0.68 11.87 7.35
CA ASP A 50 0.31 11.02 8.47
C ASP A 50 0.50 9.54 8.13
N ILE A 51 1.67 9.03 8.54
CA ILE A 51 2.05 7.63 8.35
C ILE A 51 1.16 6.68 9.14
N ASP A 52 0.69 7.07 10.33
CA ASP A 52 -0.16 6.18 11.14
C ASP A 52 -1.56 6.05 10.52
N LYS A 53 -2.08 7.12 9.93
CA LYS A 53 -3.30 7.05 9.11
C LYS A 53 -3.08 6.24 7.84
N ALA A 54 -1.92 6.34 7.20
CA ALA A 54 -1.57 5.51 6.04
C ALA A 54 -1.51 4.02 6.40
N ARG A 55 -0.96 3.67 7.57
CA ARG A 55 -0.95 2.30 8.10
C ARG A 55 -2.37 1.76 8.26
N MET A 56 -3.24 2.48 8.97
CA MET A 56 -4.63 2.07 9.18
C MET A 56 -5.40 1.88 7.86
N LYS A 57 -5.12 2.70 6.84
CA LYS A 57 -5.70 2.54 5.50
C LYS A 57 -5.14 1.32 4.77
N CYS A 58 -3.82 1.14 4.83
CA CYS A 58 -3.13 0.04 4.15
C CYS A 58 -3.52 -1.31 4.75
N GLU A 59 -3.59 -1.44 6.07
CA GLU A 59 -4.00 -2.67 6.79
C GLU A 59 -5.44 -3.11 6.45
N LYS A 60 -6.30 -2.18 6.05
CA LYS A 60 -7.69 -2.45 5.62
C LYS A 60 -7.81 -2.65 4.12
N CYS A 61 -6.71 -2.61 3.39
CA CYS A 61 -6.71 -2.72 1.93
C CYS A 61 -6.82 -4.19 1.53
N LYS A 62 -7.60 -4.49 0.49
CA LYS A 62 -7.67 -5.85 -0.08
C LYS A 62 -6.30 -6.39 -0.51
N TYR A 63 -5.37 -5.50 -0.83
CA TYR A 63 -4.00 -5.85 -1.22
C TYR A 63 -3.13 -6.24 -0.01
N SER A 64 -3.50 -5.87 1.22
CA SER A 64 -2.74 -6.19 2.44
C SER A 64 -3.16 -7.50 3.11
N GLU A 65 -4.16 -8.21 2.59
CA GLU A 65 -4.67 -9.45 3.20
C GLU A 65 -3.63 -10.59 3.22
N GLU A 66 -2.61 -10.53 2.35
CA GLU A 66 -1.55 -11.54 2.27
C GLU A 66 -0.22 -11.08 2.94
N CYS A 67 -0.23 -9.96 3.67
CA CYS A 67 0.96 -9.34 4.26
C CYS A 67 1.23 -9.75 5.72
#